data_AF-A0AAE3VU45-F1
#
_entry.id   AF-A0AAE3VU45-F1
#
_cell.length_a   1.000
_cell.length_b   1.000
_cell.length_c   1.000
_cell.angle_alpha   90.00
_cell.angle_beta   90.00
_cell.angle_gamma   90.00
#
_symmetry.space_group_name_H-M   'P 1'
#
loop_
_entity.id
_entity.type
_entity.pdbx_description
1 polymer ?
#
loop_
_entity_poly.entity_id
_entity_poly.type
_entity_poly.pdbx_seq_one_letter_code
_entity_poly.pdbx_strand_id
1 'polypeptide(L)'
;MLLGAAACLLGVREVPVTVRRAVACIDAHAAAAGVSVRALQAGFRRHMDTTPLGYLRRVRLERAHRDLQAADPTTGATVTVIARGWGFTDLSRFAADYHAAFGRLPRQTLRT
;
A
#
# COMPACT_ATOMS: atom_id res chain seq x y z
N MET A 1 25.54 8.61 -29.36
CA MET A 1 25.35 9.72 -28.40
C MET A 1 24.66 10.94 -29.03
N LEU A 2 23.51 10.79 -29.69
CA LEU A 2 22.80 11.92 -30.32
C LEU A 2 21.27 11.93 -30.10
N LEU A 3 20.74 11.07 -29.24
CA LEU A 3 19.30 11.06 -28.91
C LEU A 3 18.94 11.82 -27.61
N GLY A 4 19.92 12.23 -26.81
CA GLY A 4 19.65 12.89 -25.50
C GLY A 4 19.32 14.38 -25.59
N ALA A 5 19.71 15.08 -26.64
CA ALA A 5 19.58 16.55 -26.72
C ALA A 5 18.18 17.03 -27.16
N ALA A 6 17.40 16.20 -27.87
CA ALA A 6 16.07 16.57 -28.37
C ALA A 6 15.00 16.62 -27.25
N ALA A 7 15.19 15.89 -26.15
CA ALA A 7 14.24 15.87 -25.03
C ALA A 7 14.22 17.16 -24.20
N CYS A 8 15.32 17.93 -24.20
CA CYS A 8 15.45 19.15 -23.39
C CYS A 8 14.59 20.33 -23.92
N LEU A 9 14.30 20.37 -25.23
CA LEU A 9 13.58 21.48 -25.87
C LEU A 9 12.06 21.42 -25.73
N LEU A 10 11.49 20.30 -25.24
CA LEU A 10 10.04 20.12 -25.10
C LEU A 10 9.52 20.19 -23.65
N GLY A 11 10.38 20.46 -22.66
CA GLY A 11 9.95 20.58 -21.26
C GLY A 11 9.31 19.31 -20.68
N VAL A 12 9.45 18.17 -21.35
CA VAL A 12 8.86 16.90 -20.90
C VAL A 12 9.77 16.33 -19.82
N ARG A 13 9.41 16.56 -18.55
CA ARG A 13 10.07 15.88 -17.43
C ARG A 13 9.83 14.38 -17.59
N GLU A 14 10.89 13.62 -17.86
CA GLU A 14 10.79 12.16 -17.92
C GLU A 14 10.34 11.64 -16.56
N VAL A 15 9.14 11.05 -16.54
CA VAL A 15 8.57 10.45 -15.34
C VAL A 15 9.27 9.11 -15.09
N PRO A 16 9.85 8.88 -13.89
CA PRO A 16 10.48 7.61 -13.54
C PRO A 16 9.53 6.43 -13.80
N VAL A 17 10.07 5.31 -14.26
CA VAL A 17 9.28 4.11 -14.59
C VAL A 17 8.41 3.65 -13.41
N THR A 18 8.89 3.84 -12.17
CA THR A 18 8.15 3.52 -10.94
C THR A 18 6.86 4.35 -10.82
N VAL A 19 6.95 5.66 -11.04
CA VAL A 19 5.79 6.57 -10.98
C VAL A 19 4.82 6.26 -12.12
N ARG A 20 5.32 5.99 -13.33
CA ARG A 20 4.49 5.61 -14.48
C ARG A 20 3.71 4.31 -14.24
N ARG A 21 4.36 3.29 -13.67
CA ARG A 21 3.71 2.03 -13.30
C ARG A 21 2.66 2.23 -12.19
N ALA A 22 2.93 3.12 -11.23
CA ALA A 22 1.98 3.45 -10.19
C ALA A 22 0.71 4.10 -10.77
N VAL A 23 0.86 5.05 -11.71
CA VAL A 23 -0.29 5.67 -12.41
C VAL A 23 -1.10 4.62 -13.17
N ALA A 24 -0.46 3.79 -13.99
CA ALA A 24 -1.15 2.74 -14.74
C ALA A 24 -1.88 1.74 -13.82
N CYS A 25 -1.31 1.42 -12.66
CA CYS A 25 -1.97 0.60 -11.64
C CYS A 25 -3.24 1.27 -11.10
N ILE A 26 -3.18 2.56 -10.78
CA ILE A 26 -4.35 3.33 -10.31
C ILE A 26 -5.47 3.32 -11.36
N ASP A 27 -5.12 3.57 -12.63
CA ASP A 27 -6.07 3.57 -13.74
C ASP A 27 -6.72 2.19 -13.92
N ALA A 28 -5.95 1.11 -13.82
CA ALA A 28 -6.47 -0.25 -13.93
C ALA A 28 -7.50 -0.59 -12.83
N HIS A 29 -7.29 -0.11 -11.59
CA HIS A 29 -8.26 -0.33 -10.50
C HIS A 29 -9.56 0.45 -10.73
N ALA A 30 -9.47 1.67 -11.25
CA ALA A 30 -10.65 2.47 -11.57
C ALA A 30 -11.43 1.84 -12.74
N ALA A 31 -10.73 1.42 -13.79
CA ALA A 31 -11.30 0.71 -14.93
C ALA A 31 -12.00 -0.59 -14.52
N ALA A 32 -11.38 -1.39 -13.64
CA ALA A 32 -11.99 -2.61 -13.09
C ALA A 32 -13.29 -2.34 -12.31
N ALA A 33 -13.44 -1.14 -11.74
CA ALA A 33 -14.66 -0.70 -11.06
C ALA A 33 -15.65 0.03 -11.99
N GLY A 34 -15.36 0.17 -13.28
CA GLY A 34 -16.22 0.84 -14.26
C GLY A 34 -16.34 2.36 -14.06
N VAL A 35 -15.35 2.99 -13.42
CA VAL A 35 -15.37 4.42 -13.08
C VAL A 35 -14.07 5.13 -13.42
N SER A 36 -14.10 6.46 -13.51
CA SER A 36 -12.86 7.25 -13.58
C SER A 36 -12.12 7.24 -12.25
N VAL A 37 -10.80 7.52 -12.26
CA VAL A 37 -10.00 7.67 -11.03
C VAL A 37 -10.59 8.73 -10.10
N ARG A 38 -11.09 9.84 -10.67
CA ARG A 38 -11.75 10.91 -9.89
C ARG A 38 -13.02 10.41 -9.22
N ALA A 39 -13.87 9.66 -9.95
CA ALA A 39 -15.10 9.09 -9.40
C ALA A 39 -14.80 8.04 -8.33
N LEU A 40 -13.77 7.20 -8.52
CA LEU A 40 -13.29 6.26 -7.50
C LEU A 40 -12.87 6.99 -6.22
N GLN A 41 -12.00 8.00 -6.33
CA GLN A 41 -11.56 8.78 -5.18
C GLN A 41 -12.74 9.49 -4.48
N ALA A 42 -13.65 10.08 -5.24
CA ALA A 42 -14.83 10.75 -4.69
C ALA A 42 -15.77 9.77 -3.97
N GLY A 43 -16.00 8.58 -4.54
CA GLY A 43 -16.81 7.53 -3.94
C GLY A 43 -16.27 7.07 -2.58
N PHE A 44 -14.96 6.82 -2.49
CA PHE A 44 -14.32 6.48 -1.22
C PHE A 44 -14.42 7.60 -0.17
N ARG A 45 -14.24 8.86 -0.57
CA ARG A 45 -14.41 9.97 0.36
C ARG A 45 -15.83 10.09 0.86
N ARG A 46 -16.82 9.97 -0.03
CA ARG A 46 -18.24 10.17 0.29
C ARG A 46 -18.82 9.04 1.14
N HIS A 47 -18.41 7.80 0.90
CA HIS A 47 -19.08 6.62 1.47
C HIS A 47 -18.24 5.89 2.51
N MET A 48 -16.93 6.15 2.59
CA MET A 48 -15.99 5.44 3.46
C MET A 48 -15.08 6.38 4.27
N ASP A 49 -15.30 7.71 4.17
CA ASP A 49 -14.51 8.78 4.81
C ASP A 49 -12.99 8.58 4.66
N THR A 50 -12.56 8.09 3.50
CA THR A 50 -11.16 7.75 3.26
C THR A 50 -10.79 7.83 1.79
N THR A 51 -9.54 7.50 1.46
CA THR A 51 -9.08 7.35 0.07
C THR A 51 -8.98 5.87 -0.30
N PRO A 52 -8.99 5.50 -1.59
CA PRO A 52 -8.79 4.11 -2.00
C PRO A 52 -7.51 3.49 -1.38
N LEU A 53 -6.41 4.24 -1.33
CA LEU A 53 -5.16 3.80 -0.69
C LEU A 53 -5.28 3.69 0.83
N GLY A 54 -6.00 4.62 1.48
CA GLY A 54 -6.27 4.56 2.91
C GLY A 54 -7.06 3.31 3.30
N TYR A 55 -8.10 2.99 2.52
CA TYR A 55 -8.87 1.77 2.67
C TYR A 55 -8.04 0.51 2.44
N LEU A 56 -7.27 0.46 1.35
CA LEU A 56 -6.38 -0.67 1.05
C LEU A 56 -5.37 -0.91 2.18
N ARG A 57 -4.80 0.17 2.73
CA ARG A 57 -3.88 0.08 3.87
C ARG A 57 -4.55 -0.48 5.11
N ARG A 58 -5.80 -0.08 5.40
CA ARG A 58 -6.60 -0.64 6.50
C ARG A 58 -6.83 -2.14 6.32
N VAL A 59 -7.30 -2.56 5.14
CA VAL A 59 -7.50 -3.98 4.80
C VAL A 59 -6.20 -4.77 4.94
N ARG A 60 -5.06 -4.22 4.51
CA ARG A 60 -3.74 -4.86 4.67
C ARG A 60 -3.33 -4.99 6.14
N LEU A 61 -3.59 -3.98 6.98
CA LEU A 61 -3.34 -4.06 8.43
C LEU A 61 -4.21 -5.13 9.09
N GLU A 62 -5.50 -5.18 8.77
CA GLU A 62 -6.44 -6.19 9.29
C GLU A 62 -6.04 -7.62 8.89
N ARG A 63 -5.58 -7.80 7.64
CA ARG A 63 -5.10 -9.10 7.18
C ARG A 63 -3.79 -9.51 7.85
N ALA A 64 -2.84 -8.57 7.97
CA ALA A 64 -1.62 -8.79 8.73
C ALA A 64 -1.90 -9.13 10.20
N HIS A 65 -2.90 -8.49 10.81
CA HIS A 65 -3.35 -8.81 12.17
C HIS A 65 -3.78 -10.26 12.30
N ARG A 66 -4.66 -10.71 11.40
CA ARG A 66 -5.15 -12.09 11.41
C ARG A 66 -4.02 -13.10 11.21
N ASP A 67 -3.09 -12.83 10.31
CA ASP A 67 -1.95 -13.70 10.09
C ASP A 67 -1.01 -13.71 11.29
N LEU A 68 -0.82 -12.58 11.98
CA LEU A 68 -0.06 -12.54 13.23
C LEU A 68 -0.72 -13.34 14.35
N GLN A 69 -2.05 -13.35 14.43
CA GLN A 69 -2.80 -14.14 15.42
C GLN A 69 -2.78 -15.65 15.12
N ALA A 70 -2.72 -16.03 13.83
CA ALA A 70 -2.72 -17.42 13.42
C ALA A 70 -1.32 -18.03 13.30
N ALA A 71 -0.27 -17.20 13.33
CA ALA A 71 1.09 -17.63 13.17
C ALA A 71 1.64 -18.31 14.42
N ASP A 72 2.40 -19.39 14.22
CA ASP A 72 3.18 -20.04 15.26
C ASP A 72 4.61 -19.45 15.28
N PRO A 73 5.04 -18.78 16.37
CA PRO A 73 6.41 -18.27 16.48
C PRO A 73 7.48 -19.36 16.43
N THR A 74 7.15 -20.60 16.80
CA THR A 74 8.09 -21.72 16.84
C THR A 74 8.44 -22.25 15.45
N THR A 75 7.58 -21.99 14.44
CA THR A 75 7.82 -22.38 13.04
C THR A 75 8.56 -21.31 12.23
N GLY A 76 9.17 -20.33 12.90
CA GLY A 76 9.96 -19.28 12.25
C GLY A 76 9.13 -18.12 11.66
N ALA A 77 7.83 -18.03 11.98
CA ALA A 77 7.04 -16.87 11.60
C ALA A 77 7.56 -15.61 12.31
N THR A 78 7.74 -14.52 11.54
CA THR A 78 8.18 -13.24 12.10
C THR A 78 7.25 -12.11 11.66
N VAL A 79 7.19 -11.07 12.49
CA VAL A 79 6.50 -9.81 12.15
C VAL A 79 6.96 -9.29 10.79
N THR A 80 8.27 -9.35 10.51
CA THR A 80 8.85 -8.87 9.25
C THR A 80 8.32 -9.64 8.04
N VAL A 81 8.27 -10.97 8.11
CA VAL A 81 7.79 -11.81 7.02
C VAL A 81 6.31 -11.51 6.74
N ILE A 82 5.49 -11.45 7.80
CA ILE A 82 4.05 -11.19 7.65
C ILE A 82 3.79 -9.78 7.12
N ALA A 83 4.45 -8.76 7.67
CA ALA A 83 4.31 -7.38 7.21
C ALA A 83 4.69 -7.21 5.73
N ARG A 84 5.81 -7.83 5.30
CA ARG A 84 6.25 -7.80 3.90
C ARG A 84 5.28 -8.55 2.98
N GLY A 85 4.71 -9.67 3.44
CA GLY A 85 3.67 -10.42 2.71
C GLY A 85 2.44 -9.57 2.38
N TRP A 86 2.07 -8.65 3.27
CA TRP A 86 0.99 -7.69 3.06
C TRP A 86 1.42 -6.38 2.38
N GLY A 87 2.67 -6.30 1.92
CA GLY A 87 3.20 -5.18 1.14
C GLY A 87 3.64 -3.98 1.99
N PHE A 88 3.93 -4.17 3.27
CA PHE A 88 4.59 -3.14 4.10
C PHE A 88 6.11 -3.26 3.97
N THR A 89 6.73 -2.26 3.34
CA THR A 89 8.19 -2.20 3.15
C THR A 89 8.89 -1.48 4.31
N ASP A 90 8.23 -0.49 4.91
CA ASP A 90 8.70 0.23 6.10
C ASP A 90 8.09 -0.41 7.37
N LEU A 91 8.93 -1.16 8.10
CA LEU A 91 8.52 -1.88 9.29
C LEU A 91 8.25 -0.95 10.49
N SER A 92 8.94 0.19 10.58
CA SER A 92 8.73 1.17 11.64
C SER A 92 7.37 1.83 11.47
N ARG A 93 7.05 2.24 10.22
CA ARG A 93 5.74 2.81 9.90
C ARG A 93 4.62 1.80 10.10
N PHE A 94 4.81 0.56 9.64
CA PHE A 94 3.86 -0.53 9.88
C PHE A 94 3.59 -0.71 11.38
N ALA A 95 4.62 -0.80 12.23
CA ALA A 95 4.45 -1.01 13.66
C ALA A 95 3.67 0.15 14.32
N ALA A 96 3.95 1.39 13.93
CA ALA A 96 3.23 2.57 14.42
C ALA A 96 1.75 2.55 14.00
N ASP A 97 1.48 2.28 12.72
CA ASP A 97 0.11 2.21 12.19
C ASP A 97 -0.69 1.07 12.82
N TYR A 98 -0.03 -0.07 13.01
CA TYR A 98 -0.61 -1.25 13.63
C TYR A 98 -0.98 -0.96 15.10
N HIS A 99 -0.08 -0.34 15.86
CA HIS A 99 -0.35 0.06 17.23
C HIS A 99 -1.51 1.06 17.31
N ALA A 100 -1.56 2.05 16.40
CA ALA A 100 -2.66 2.99 16.31
C ALA A 100 -4.01 2.31 16.01
N ALA A 101 -4.01 1.22 15.23
CA ALA A 101 -5.22 0.50 14.86
C ALA A 101 -5.69 -0.52 15.91
N PHE A 102 -4.77 -1.20 16.61
CA PHE A 102 -5.09 -2.36 17.47
C PHE A 102 -4.70 -2.20 18.94
N GLY A 103 -4.09 -1.07 19.32
CA GLY A 103 -3.69 -0.80 20.71
C GLY A 103 -2.54 -1.68 21.23
N ARG A 104 -1.90 -2.46 20.37
CA ARG A 104 -0.78 -3.37 20.71
C ARG A 104 0.23 -3.41 19.59
N LEU A 105 1.48 -3.74 19.90
CA LEU A 105 2.53 -3.92 18.92
C LEU A 105 2.35 -5.24 18.16
N PRO A 106 2.78 -5.32 16.88
CA PRO A 106 2.70 -6.56 16.09
C PRO A 106 3.34 -7.76 16.79
N ARG A 107 4.50 -7.55 17.43
CA ARG A 107 5.23 -8.58 18.19
C ARG A 107 4.45 -9.14 19.38
N GLN A 108 3.56 -8.34 19.96
CA GLN A 108 2.73 -8.79 21.08
C GLN A 108 1.59 -9.66 20.56
N THR A 109 1.00 -9.29 19.40
CA THR A 109 -0.01 -10.13 18.75
C THR A 109 0.55 -11.47 18.32
N LEU A 110 1.76 -11.50 17.76
CA LEU A 110 2.43 -12.75 17.34
C LEU A 110 2.75 -13.69 18.50
N ARG A 111 2.81 -13.19 19.74
CA ARG A 111 3.15 -13.99 20.93
C ARG A 111 1.93 -14.34 21.78
N THR A 112 0.73 -14.10 21.24
CA THR A 112 -0.53 -14.49 21.89
C THR A 112 -0.88 -15.90 21.43
#